data_AF-A0A838ADI5-F1
#
_entry.id   AF-A0A838ADI5-F1
#
_cell.length_a   1.000
_cell.length_b   1.000
_cell.length_c   1.000
_cell.angle_alpha   90.00
_cell.angle_beta   90.00
_cell.angle_gamma   90.00
#
_symmetry.space_group_name_H-M   'P 1'
#
loop_
_entity.id
_entity.type
_entity.pdbx_description
1 polymer ?
#
loop_
_entity_poly.entity_id
_entity_poly.type
_entity_poly.pdbx_seq_one_letter_code
_entity_poly.pdbx_strand_id
1 'polypeptide(L)'
;MPSSAPATAGGPPARPRRLLTQNREMRAIGVYNWTLPAWAGRLPDGRTYNTCPSAGICRQVCYARHGTYLWPAVRAKHQANLQFVLDDPDGWEQAMLAELAAPKFAGRWIRIHDSGDFFSDDYTTRWLRITRHRPEANFYCYTKEVDRFRRLVEPNPPENFLWAYSYGGTQDHVLDPQTDRVADVFPDEESITAAGWSSQEASDLLAVLGPHLVGVPANSIPHFLEKLSGRRFSEWQAEVDAHRHTRGDAAVRSITSAPSARRRNHTDGRRAA
;
A
#
# COMPACT_ATOMS: atom_id res chain seq x y z
N MET A 1 -31.19 -40.21 -9.22
CA MET A 1 -30.68 -38.88 -8.84
C MET A 1 -29.30 -38.73 -9.47
N PRO A 2 -29.14 -38.01 -10.60
CA PRO A 2 -27.82 -37.84 -11.18
C PRO A 2 -27.06 -36.81 -10.34
N SER A 3 -25.96 -37.26 -9.74
CA SER A 3 -25.01 -36.45 -9.00
C SER A 3 -24.35 -35.45 -9.95
N SER A 4 -24.56 -34.16 -9.71
CA SER A 4 -23.92 -33.08 -10.44
C SER A 4 -22.55 -32.82 -9.80
N ALA A 5 -21.47 -33.22 -10.46
CA ALA A 5 -20.13 -32.79 -10.10
C ALA A 5 -20.01 -31.26 -10.31
N PRO A 6 -19.32 -30.51 -9.44
CA PRO A 6 -19.09 -29.10 -9.67
C PRO A 6 -18.14 -28.94 -10.87
N ALA A 7 -18.56 -28.12 -11.83
CA ALA A 7 -17.72 -27.74 -12.97
C ALA A 7 -16.46 -27.03 -12.48
N THR A 8 -15.31 -27.65 -12.68
CA THR A 8 -14.00 -27.00 -12.58
C THR A 8 -13.90 -25.94 -13.68
N ALA A 9 -14.15 -24.68 -13.34
CA ALA A 9 -13.89 -23.54 -14.21
C ALA A 9 -12.38 -23.28 -14.30
N GLY A 10 -11.66 -24.13 -15.02
CA GLY A 10 -10.22 -24.05 -15.25
C GLY A 10 -9.91 -23.58 -16.66
N GLY A 11 -10.12 -22.30 -16.95
CA GLY A 11 -9.39 -21.64 -18.04
C GLY A 11 -8.03 -21.17 -17.51
N PRO A 12 -6.96 -21.12 -18.33
CA PRO A 12 -5.72 -20.49 -17.91
C PRO A 12 -6.00 -19.05 -17.44
N PRO A 13 -5.32 -18.57 -16.38
CA PRO A 13 -5.56 -17.24 -15.85
C PRO A 13 -5.41 -16.21 -16.98
N ALA A 14 -6.34 -15.25 -17.05
CA ALA A 14 -6.35 -14.24 -18.10
C ALA A 14 -5.14 -13.32 -17.97
N ARG A 15 -4.03 -13.67 -18.63
CA ARG A 15 -2.78 -12.91 -18.61
C ARG A 15 -2.93 -11.60 -19.41
N PRO A 16 -2.69 -10.42 -18.80
CA PRO A 16 -2.75 -9.17 -19.53
C PRO A 16 -1.69 -9.11 -20.65
N ARG A 17 -2.07 -8.60 -21.84
CA ARG A 17 -1.14 -8.49 -23.00
C ARG A 17 0.06 -7.56 -22.76
N ARG A 18 -0.11 -6.54 -21.93
CA ARG A 18 0.93 -5.60 -21.49
C ARG A 18 0.77 -5.40 -20.00
N LEU A 19 1.85 -5.49 -19.24
CA LEU A 19 1.89 -5.34 -17.80
C LEU A 19 2.08 -3.88 -17.40
N LEU A 20 3.09 -3.22 -17.98
CA LEU A 20 3.44 -1.84 -17.68
C LEU A 20 2.63 -0.87 -18.54
N THR A 21 2.20 0.23 -17.92
CA THR A 21 1.43 1.28 -18.60
C THR A 21 2.05 2.65 -18.35
N GLN A 22 1.40 3.72 -18.83
CA GLN A 22 1.72 5.11 -18.52
C GLN A 22 0.40 5.88 -18.39
N ASN A 23 0.18 6.51 -17.24
CA ASN A 23 -0.81 7.58 -17.15
C ASN A 23 -0.24 8.88 -17.74
N ARG A 24 -1.05 9.96 -17.79
CA ARG A 24 -0.64 11.24 -18.38
C ARG A 24 0.62 11.82 -17.72
N GLU A 25 0.68 11.80 -16.40
CA GLU A 25 1.80 12.36 -15.61
C GLU A 25 3.08 11.55 -15.82
N MET A 26 2.99 10.22 -15.65
CA MET A 26 4.15 9.33 -15.84
C MET A 26 4.69 9.43 -17.27
N ARG A 27 3.80 9.55 -18.27
CA ARG A 27 4.20 9.72 -19.66
C ARG A 27 4.99 11.02 -19.89
N ALA A 28 4.63 12.12 -19.23
CA ALA A 28 5.30 13.40 -19.38
C ALA A 28 6.76 13.36 -18.93
N ILE A 29 7.08 12.51 -17.94
CA ILE A 29 8.44 12.32 -17.40
C ILE A 29 9.11 11.03 -17.88
N GLY A 30 8.51 10.33 -18.85
CA GLY A 30 9.08 9.10 -19.42
C GLY A 30 9.12 7.90 -18.46
N VAL A 31 8.31 7.91 -17.41
CA VAL A 31 8.15 6.83 -16.43
C VAL A 31 7.07 5.85 -16.88
N TYR A 32 7.26 4.56 -16.61
CA TYR A 32 6.24 3.52 -16.72
C TYR A 32 5.73 3.11 -15.35
N ASN A 33 4.46 2.73 -15.23
CA ASN A 33 3.86 2.30 -13.97
C ASN A 33 3.34 0.86 -14.04
N TRP A 34 3.61 0.11 -12.97
CA TRP A 34 2.89 -1.12 -12.64
C TRP A 34 1.72 -0.79 -11.70
N THR A 35 0.57 -1.43 -11.92
CA THR A 35 -0.66 -1.12 -11.18
C THR A 35 -1.33 -2.34 -10.58
N LEU A 36 -1.89 -2.17 -9.38
CA LEU A 36 -2.77 -3.10 -8.67
C LEU A 36 -4.04 -2.34 -8.23
N PRO A 37 -5.15 -3.03 -7.90
CA PRO A 37 -6.28 -2.34 -7.30
C PRO A 37 -5.86 -1.82 -5.92
N ALA A 38 -6.34 -0.65 -5.52
CA ALA A 38 -5.96 -0.05 -4.24
C ALA A 38 -6.70 -0.66 -3.04
N TRP A 39 -5.98 -0.82 -1.94
CA TRP A 39 -6.50 -1.28 -0.64
C TRP A 39 -7.20 -2.63 -0.72
N ALA A 40 -8.43 -2.73 -0.21
CA ALA A 40 -9.16 -3.97 -0.07
C ALA A 40 -10.45 -3.95 -0.88
N GLY A 41 -10.82 -5.12 -1.38
CA GLY A 41 -12.02 -5.29 -2.20
C GLY A 41 -12.30 -6.75 -2.56
N ARG A 42 -13.11 -6.94 -3.59
CA ARG A 42 -13.43 -8.24 -4.17
C ARG A 42 -13.03 -8.31 -5.64
N LEU A 43 -12.44 -9.43 -6.04
CA LEU A 43 -12.19 -9.78 -7.43
C LEU A 43 -13.50 -10.22 -8.11
N PRO A 44 -13.55 -10.22 -9.47
CA PRO A 44 -14.73 -10.70 -10.21
C PRO A 44 -15.11 -12.16 -9.90
N ASP A 45 -14.13 -12.99 -9.51
CA ASP A 45 -14.32 -14.39 -9.09
C ASP A 45 -14.81 -14.55 -7.64
N GLY A 46 -15.06 -13.45 -6.92
CA GLY A 46 -15.60 -13.44 -5.56
C GLY A 46 -14.55 -13.41 -4.44
N ARG A 47 -13.27 -13.68 -4.74
CA ARG A 47 -12.18 -13.64 -3.74
C ARG A 47 -12.02 -12.24 -3.17
N THR A 48 -11.83 -12.15 -1.85
CA THR A 48 -11.43 -10.90 -1.20
C THR A 48 -9.93 -10.70 -1.33
N TYR A 49 -9.49 -9.45 -1.49
CA TYR A 49 -8.09 -9.09 -1.50
C TYR A 49 -7.83 -7.90 -0.58
N ASN A 50 -6.57 -7.77 -0.17
CA ASN A 50 -6.02 -6.54 0.39
C ASN A 50 -4.60 -6.34 -0.16
N THR A 51 -4.43 -5.32 -1.00
CA THR A 51 -3.15 -4.95 -1.61
C THR A 51 -2.41 -3.87 -0.82
N CYS A 52 -3.02 -3.31 0.23
CA CYS A 52 -2.38 -2.31 1.10
C CYS A 52 -2.58 -2.71 2.57
N PRO A 53 -1.89 -3.76 3.06
CA PRO A 53 -2.07 -4.26 4.41
C PRO A 53 -1.80 -3.21 5.49
N SER A 54 -0.82 -2.33 5.28
CA SER A 54 -0.44 -1.27 6.21
C SER A 54 -1.21 0.05 6.00
N ALA A 55 -2.34 0.03 5.29
CA ALA A 55 -3.13 1.23 5.05
C ALA A 55 -3.80 1.75 6.34
N GLY A 56 -3.34 2.94 6.79
CA GLY A 56 -3.87 3.69 7.93
C GLY A 56 -4.98 4.65 7.50
N ILE A 57 -4.82 5.94 7.78
CA ILE A 57 -5.74 6.99 7.35
C ILE A 57 -5.82 7.12 5.83
N CYS A 58 -4.79 6.70 5.10
CA CYS A 58 -4.72 6.87 3.65
C CYS A 58 -5.89 6.18 2.92
N ARG A 59 -6.41 5.06 3.45
CA ARG A 59 -7.56 4.34 2.87
C ARG A 59 -8.85 5.16 2.86
N GLN A 60 -8.92 6.18 3.71
CA GLN A 60 -10.08 7.05 3.87
C GLN A 60 -10.18 8.14 2.79
N VAL A 61 -9.05 8.47 2.15
CA VAL A 61 -8.90 9.52 1.14
C VAL A 61 -8.06 9.02 -0.05
N CYS A 62 -8.18 7.73 -0.36
CA CYS A 62 -7.36 7.09 -1.37
C CYS A 62 -7.78 7.55 -2.78
N TYR A 63 -6.94 8.37 -3.42
CA TYR A 63 -7.18 8.88 -4.77
C TYR A 63 -7.43 7.77 -5.80
N ALA A 64 -6.72 6.64 -5.65
CA ALA A 64 -6.84 5.46 -6.52
C ALA A 64 -8.15 4.65 -6.31
N ARG A 65 -9.05 5.12 -5.44
CA ARG A 65 -10.41 4.61 -5.28
C ARG A 65 -11.46 5.63 -5.74
N HIS A 66 -11.05 6.64 -6.50
CA HIS A 66 -11.90 7.71 -6.99
C HIS A 66 -11.59 8.05 -8.47
N GLY A 67 -12.47 8.81 -9.11
CA GLY A 67 -12.23 9.36 -10.44
C GLY A 67 -11.98 8.28 -11.52
N THR A 68 -10.96 8.51 -12.35
CA THR A 68 -10.63 7.64 -13.49
C THR A 68 -10.24 6.22 -13.09
N TYR A 69 -9.77 5.99 -11.86
CA TYR A 69 -9.48 4.66 -11.32
C TYR A 69 -10.74 3.78 -11.19
N LEU A 70 -11.93 4.39 -11.15
CA LEU A 70 -13.21 3.68 -11.10
C LEU A 70 -13.76 3.33 -12.49
N TRP A 71 -13.17 3.83 -13.58
CA TRP A 71 -13.61 3.50 -14.92
C TRP A 71 -13.51 2.00 -15.16
N PRO A 72 -14.54 1.35 -15.77
CA PRO A 72 -14.60 -0.10 -15.88
C PRO A 72 -13.35 -0.73 -16.48
N ALA A 73 -12.78 -0.13 -17.55
CA ALA A 73 -11.57 -0.62 -18.20
C ALA A 73 -10.32 -0.52 -17.30
N VAL A 74 -10.18 0.57 -16.55
CA VAL A 74 -9.06 0.78 -15.63
C VAL A 74 -9.16 -0.20 -14.47
N ARG A 75 -10.33 -0.29 -13.84
CA ARG A 75 -10.58 -1.24 -12.76
C ARG A 75 -10.37 -2.69 -13.18
N ALA A 76 -10.87 -3.08 -14.36
CA ALA A 76 -10.67 -4.42 -14.91
C ALA A 76 -9.18 -4.72 -15.15
N LYS A 77 -8.41 -3.75 -15.65
CA LYS A 77 -6.96 -3.89 -15.83
C LYS A 77 -6.24 -4.12 -14.50
N HIS A 78 -6.58 -3.35 -13.46
CA HIS A 78 -5.96 -3.47 -12.14
C HIS A 78 -6.29 -4.85 -11.54
N GLN A 79 -7.56 -5.26 -11.59
CA GLN A 79 -8.00 -6.56 -11.10
C GLN A 79 -7.34 -7.72 -11.87
N ALA A 80 -7.21 -7.62 -13.20
CA ALA A 80 -6.52 -8.63 -14.01
C ALA A 80 -5.02 -8.73 -13.67
N ASN A 81 -4.36 -7.60 -13.40
CA ASN A 81 -2.97 -7.60 -12.93
C ASN A 81 -2.86 -8.34 -11.59
N LEU A 82 -3.73 -8.04 -10.62
CA LEU A 82 -3.72 -8.73 -9.33
C LEU A 82 -4.04 -10.21 -9.47
N GLN A 83 -5.05 -10.59 -10.25
CA GLN A 83 -5.38 -11.99 -10.52
C GLN A 83 -4.18 -12.73 -11.11
N PHE A 84 -3.45 -12.15 -12.06
CA PHE A 84 -2.26 -12.79 -12.61
C PHE A 84 -1.19 -13.04 -11.54
N VAL A 85 -0.92 -12.05 -10.68
CA VAL A 85 0.03 -12.21 -9.56
C VAL A 85 -0.42 -13.31 -8.59
N LEU A 86 -1.72 -13.40 -8.29
CA LEU A 86 -2.25 -14.36 -7.32
C LEU A 86 -2.36 -15.79 -7.87
N ASP A 87 -2.73 -15.93 -9.14
CA ASP A 87 -3.04 -17.22 -9.76
C ASP A 87 -1.81 -17.89 -10.36
N ASP A 88 -0.83 -17.10 -10.82
CA ASP A 88 0.37 -17.57 -11.50
C ASP A 88 1.56 -16.63 -11.23
N PRO A 89 2.06 -16.59 -9.98
CA PRO A 89 3.11 -15.64 -9.58
C PRO A 89 4.42 -15.86 -10.34
N ASP A 90 4.76 -17.10 -10.68
CA ASP A 90 5.93 -17.43 -11.51
C ASP A 90 5.75 -16.95 -12.95
N GLY A 91 4.58 -17.21 -13.55
CA GLY A 91 4.27 -16.72 -14.90
C GLY A 91 4.23 -15.19 -14.96
N TRP A 92 3.73 -14.52 -13.92
CA TRP A 92 3.78 -13.07 -13.82
C TRP A 92 5.22 -12.54 -13.76
N GLU A 93 6.07 -13.14 -12.92
CA GLU A 93 7.48 -12.75 -12.80
C GLU A 93 8.19 -12.91 -14.16
N GLN A 94 8.01 -14.04 -14.84
CA GLN A 94 8.58 -14.28 -16.16
C GLN A 94 8.04 -13.30 -17.23
N ALA A 95 6.74 -13.01 -17.21
CA ALA A 95 6.14 -12.05 -18.13
C ALA A 95 6.67 -10.61 -17.89
N MET A 96 6.85 -10.21 -16.64
CA MET A 96 7.43 -8.91 -16.29
C MET A 96 8.89 -8.81 -16.73
N LEU A 97 9.68 -9.86 -16.49
CA LEU A 97 11.06 -9.95 -16.99
C LEU A 97 11.10 -9.87 -18.52
N ALA A 98 10.24 -10.59 -19.22
CA ALA A 98 10.20 -10.58 -20.69
C ALA A 98 9.79 -9.21 -21.24
N GLU A 99 8.80 -8.54 -20.64
CA GLU A 99 8.40 -7.20 -21.04
C GLU A 99 9.54 -6.20 -20.83
N LEU A 100 10.17 -6.20 -19.65
CA LEU A 100 11.28 -5.30 -19.31
C LEU A 100 12.54 -5.51 -20.16
N ALA A 101 12.69 -6.66 -20.82
CA ALA A 101 13.81 -6.91 -21.74
C ALA A 101 13.74 -6.06 -23.02
N ALA A 102 12.60 -5.44 -23.33
CA ALA A 102 12.45 -4.65 -24.53
C ALA A 102 13.34 -3.38 -24.49
N PRO A 103 14.06 -3.03 -25.57
CA PRO A 103 15.01 -1.90 -25.59
C PRO A 103 14.43 -0.55 -25.16
N LYS A 104 13.12 -0.35 -25.32
CA LYS A 104 12.42 0.87 -24.89
C LYS A 104 12.50 1.14 -23.38
N PHE A 105 12.80 0.12 -22.57
CA PHE A 105 12.91 0.24 -21.11
C PHE A 105 14.34 0.52 -20.62
N ALA A 106 15.35 0.39 -21.48
CA ALA A 106 16.72 0.74 -21.13
C ALA A 106 16.81 2.24 -20.78
N GLY A 107 17.41 2.54 -19.64
CA GLY A 107 17.52 3.89 -19.06
C GLY A 107 16.19 4.49 -18.56
N ARG A 108 15.08 3.75 -18.60
CA ARG A 108 13.77 4.24 -18.15
C ARG A 108 13.54 3.95 -16.68
N TRP A 109 12.62 4.73 -16.11
CA TRP A 109 12.14 4.56 -14.74
C TRP A 109 10.82 3.81 -14.72
N ILE A 110 10.72 2.85 -13.81
CA ILE A 110 9.53 2.05 -13.54
C ILE A 110 9.04 2.37 -12.13
N ARG A 111 7.88 3.01 -12.03
CA ARG A 111 7.16 3.15 -10.77
C ARG A 111 6.48 1.83 -10.43
N ILE A 112 6.97 1.17 -9.40
CA ILE A 112 6.31 0.01 -8.81
C ILE A 112 5.16 0.56 -7.95
N HIS A 113 3.94 0.32 -8.43
CA HIS A 113 2.66 0.80 -7.90
C HIS A 113 2.39 2.29 -8.14
N ASP A 114 1.51 2.57 -9.10
CA ASP A 114 0.70 3.80 -9.06
C ASP A 114 -0.44 3.66 -8.02
N SER A 115 -0.97 2.44 -7.86
CA SER A 115 -1.95 2.06 -6.85
C SER A 115 -1.71 0.64 -6.34
N GLY A 116 -2.19 0.37 -5.12
CA GLY A 116 -1.80 -0.82 -4.36
C GLY A 116 -0.48 -0.60 -3.62
N ASP A 117 0.02 -1.64 -2.96
CA ASP A 117 1.31 -1.66 -2.26
C ASP A 117 1.87 -3.10 -2.24
N PHE A 118 2.98 -3.32 -1.55
CA PHE A 118 3.64 -4.62 -1.37
C PHE A 118 2.88 -5.51 -0.38
N PHE A 119 1.94 -6.31 -0.88
CA PHE A 119 0.99 -7.03 -0.03
C PHE A 119 1.46 -8.36 0.56
N SER A 120 2.62 -8.89 0.13
CA SER A 120 3.19 -10.13 0.68
C SER A 120 4.72 -10.17 0.55
N ASP A 121 5.37 -11.01 1.38
CA ASP A 121 6.82 -11.20 1.37
C ASP A 121 7.27 -11.85 0.05
N ASP A 122 6.49 -12.81 -0.46
CA ASP A 122 6.74 -13.44 -1.76
C ASP A 122 6.68 -12.41 -2.90
N TYR A 123 5.63 -11.59 -2.95
CA TYR A 123 5.47 -10.56 -3.99
C TYR A 123 6.60 -9.52 -3.95
N THR A 124 7.04 -9.14 -2.75
CA THR A 124 8.17 -8.22 -2.55
C THR A 124 9.48 -8.85 -3.04
N THR A 125 9.74 -10.09 -2.65
CA THR A 125 10.95 -10.82 -3.07
C THR A 125 11.00 -11.02 -4.58
N ARG A 126 9.84 -11.23 -5.23
CA ARG A 126 9.74 -11.29 -6.70
C ARG A 126 10.15 -9.98 -7.36
N TRP A 127 9.69 -8.84 -6.86
CA TRP A 127 10.17 -7.54 -7.34
C TRP A 127 11.68 -7.37 -7.17
N LEU A 128 12.25 -7.81 -6.04
CA LEU A 128 13.69 -7.79 -5.84
C LEU A 128 14.46 -8.70 -6.81
N ARG A 129 13.85 -9.79 -7.29
CA ARG A 129 14.44 -10.59 -8.37
C ARG A 129 14.32 -9.88 -9.71
N ILE A 130 13.14 -9.34 -10.03
CA ILE A 130 12.87 -8.63 -11.30
C ILE A 130 13.86 -7.47 -11.49
N THR A 131 13.99 -6.62 -10.46
CA THR A 131 14.89 -5.45 -10.48
C THR A 131 16.34 -5.84 -10.71
N ARG A 132 16.85 -6.86 -9.99
CA ARG A 132 18.23 -7.36 -10.16
C ARG A 132 18.50 -7.95 -11.55
N HIS A 133 17.51 -8.60 -12.16
CA HIS A 133 17.65 -9.18 -13.51
C HIS A 133 17.50 -8.15 -14.64
N ARG A 134 17.14 -6.91 -14.30
CA ARG A 134 16.92 -5.81 -15.27
C ARG A 134 17.71 -4.56 -14.87
N PRO A 135 19.05 -4.65 -14.75
CA PRO A 135 19.89 -3.53 -14.34
C PRO A 135 19.86 -2.36 -15.33
N GLU A 136 19.39 -2.57 -16.57
CA GLU A 136 19.27 -1.53 -17.59
C GLU A 136 18.11 -0.56 -17.32
N ALA A 137 17.15 -0.93 -16.47
CA ALA A 137 16.05 -0.06 -16.05
C ALA A 137 16.23 0.36 -14.58
N ASN A 138 15.64 1.50 -14.22
CA ASN A 138 15.58 2.00 -12.86
C ASN A 138 14.19 1.78 -12.28
N PHE A 139 14.09 1.48 -11.00
CA PHE A 139 12.84 1.19 -10.31
C PHE A 139 12.67 2.12 -9.12
N TYR A 140 11.44 2.53 -8.87
CA TYR A 140 11.13 3.22 -7.63
C TYR A 140 9.71 2.98 -7.13
N CYS A 141 9.48 3.20 -5.84
CA CYS A 141 8.15 3.15 -5.25
C CYS A 141 7.97 4.11 -4.07
N TYR A 142 6.71 4.41 -3.79
CA TYR A 142 6.28 4.81 -2.46
C TYR A 142 5.71 3.58 -1.76
N THR A 143 5.98 3.40 -0.47
CA THR A 143 5.41 2.27 0.28
C THR A 143 5.06 2.64 1.72
N LYS A 144 4.03 2.00 2.26
CA LYS A 144 3.67 2.02 3.69
C LYS A 144 4.08 0.74 4.42
N GLU A 145 4.69 -0.22 3.71
CA GLU A 145 5.08 -1.52 4.23
C GLU A 145 6.48 -1.45 4.88
N VAL A 146 6.60 -0.63 5.93
CA VAL A 146 7.90 -0.28 6.56
C VAL A 146 8.65 -1.50 7.09
N ASP A 147 8.00 -2.33 7.93
CA ASP A 147 8.58 -3.57 8.45
C ASP A 147 9.03 -4.50 7.32
N ARG A 148 8.22 -4.64 6.27
CA ARG A 148 8.53 -5.52 5.15
C ARG A 148 9.79 -5.07 4.42
N PHE A 149 9.93 -3.77 4.16
CA PHE A 149 11.11 -3.22 3.50
C PHE A 149 12.34 -3.31 4.38
N ARG A 150 12.24 -3.02 5.68
CA ARG A 150 13.34 -3.21 6.64
C ARG A 150 13.84 -4.65 6.70
N ARG A 151 12.93 -5.63 6.64
CA ARG A 151 13.28 -7.06 6.68
C ARG A 151 13.82 -7.59 5.35
N LEU A 152 13.27 -7.16 4.22
CA LEU A 152 13.50 -7.82 2.92
C LEU A 152 14.30 -6.98 1.91
N VAL A 153 14.20 -5.65 1.97
CA VAL A 153 14.75 -4.74 0.96
C VAL A 153 16.05 -4.10 1.46
N GLU A 154 15.99 -3.41 2.59
CA GLU A 154 17.11 -2.66 3.18
C GLU A 154 18.40 -3.47 3.41
N PRO A 155 18.36 -4.76 3.81
CA PRO A 155 19.60 -5.49 4.08
C PRO A 155 20.48 -5.72 2.85
N ASN A 156 19.89 -5.72 1.64
CA ASN A 156 20.60 -5.94 0.39
C ASN A 156 19.80 -5.39 -0.81
N PRO A 157 19.66 -4.06 -0.93
CA PRO A 157 18.84 -3.46 -1.97
C PRO A 157 19.49 -3.62 -3.35
N PRO A 158 18.73 -3.89 -4.42
CA PRO A 158 19.22 -3.76 -5.79
C PRO A 158 19.69 -2.32 -6.06
N GLU A 159 20.85 -2.15 -6.69
CA GLU A 159 21.43 -0.81 -6.95
C GLU A 159 20.52 0.10 -7.79
N ASN A 160 19.66 -0.49 -8.63
CA ASN A 160 18.71 0.20 -9.50
C ASN A 160 17.31 0.33 -8.89
N PHE A 161 17.15 0.14 -7.57
CA PHE A 161 15.86 0.26 -6.89
C PHE A 161 15.92 1.27 -5.74
N LEU A 162 15.13 2.35 -5.87
CA LEU A 162 14.99 3.40 -4.85
C LEU A 162 13.58 3.40 -4.26
N TRP A 163 13.39 3.90 -3.05
CA TRP A 163 12.06 4.01 -2.45
C TRP A 163 11.94 5.21 -1.51
N ALA A 164 10.70 5.63 -1.27
CA ALA A 164 10.34 6.55 -0.19
C ALA A 164 9.27 5.90 0.70
N TYR A 165 9.47 5.94 2.01
CA TYR A 165 8.44 5.56 2.97
C TYR A 165 7.36 6.63 3.02
N SER A 166 6.10 6.26 2.83
CA SER A 166 5.01 7.23 2.74
C SER A 166 4.14 7.22 3.99
N TYR A 167 4.01 8.37 4.66
CA TYR A 167 3.13 8.56 5.81
C TYR A 167 1.65 8.33 5.48
N GLY A 168 0.85 8.11 6.52
CA GLY A 168 -0.57 7.73 6.49
C GLY A 168 -0.80 6.22 6.58
N GLY A 169 0.21 5.46 6.99
CA GLY A 169 0.18 4.01 7.21
C GLY A 169 0.01 3.62 8.68
N THR A 170 -0.17 2.34 8.97
CA THR A 170 -0.26 1.85 10.36
C THR A 170 1.10 1.72 11.05
N GLN A 171 2.18 1.98 10.33
CA GLN A 171 3.56 1.78 10.78
C GLN A 171 4.34 3.10 10.87
N ASP A 172 3.66 4.24 10.79
CA ASP A 172 4.31 5.57 10.78
C ASP A 172 5.17 5.82 12.03
N HIS A 173 4.81 5.22 13.16
CA HIS A 173 5.53 5.36 14.44
C HIS A 173 6.96 4.81 14.43
N VAL A 174 7.33 3.98 13.45
CA VAL A 174 8.71 3.45 13.35
C VAL A 174 9.58 4.24 12.36
N LEU A 175 9.02 5.22 11.65
CA LEU A 175 9.76 6.06 10.71
C LEU A 175 10.51 7.17 11.43
N ASP A 176 11.75 7.42 11.02
CA ASP A 176 12.58 8.53 11.49
C ASP A 176 12.90 9.46 10.32
N PRO A 177 12.27 10.66 10.23
CA PRO A 177 12.50 11.59 9.12
C PRO A 177 13.92 12.16 9.08
N GLN A 178 14.77 11.95 10.10
CA GLN A 178 16.18 12.36 10.07
C GLN A 178 17.07 11.40 9.26
N THR A 179 16.67 10.13 9.16
CA THR A 179 17.45 9.08 8.48
C THR A 179 16.71 8.47 7.30
N ASP A 180 15.39 8.34 7.42
CA ASP A 180 14.53 7.75 6.40
C ASP A 180 14.21 8.79 5.33
N ARG A 181 14.22 8.34 4.06
CA ARG A 181 13.57 9.07 2.98
C ARG A 181 12.06 8.89 3.11
N VAL A 182 11.36 9.98 3.40
CA VAL A 182 9.92 9.97 3.70
C VAL A 182 9.14 10.86 2.76
N ALA A 183 7.93 10.42 2.41
CA ALA A 183 6.94 11.17 1.67
C ALA A 183 5.69 11.40 2.52
N ASP A 184 5.19 12.62 2.55
CA ASP A 184 3.95 12.95 3.24
C ASP A 184 2.99 13.66 2.29
N VAL A 185 1.69 13.44 2.50
CA VAL A 185 0.65 14.08 1.68
C VAL A 185 0.14 15.30 2.41
N PHE A 186 0.37 16.46 1.81
CA PHE A 186 0.00 17.78 2.31
C PHE A 186 -1.29 18.27 1.67
N PRO A 187 -2.05 19.17 2.32
CA PRO A 187 -3.21 19.80 1.70
C PRO A 187 -2.90 20.49 0.36
N ASP A 188 -1.74 21.12 0.24
CA ASP A 188 -1.33 21.95 -0.90
C ASP A 188 0.20 22.23 -0.92
N GLU A 189 0.66 22.95 -1.94
CA GLU A 189 2.08 23.34 -2.11
C GLU A 189 2.57 24.37 -1.09
N GLU A 190 1.68 25.24 -0.62
CA GLU A 190 2.01 26.26 0.36
C GLU A 190 2.37 25.62 1.70
N SER A 191 1.58 24.63 2.13
CA SER A 191 1.84 23.86 3.35
C SER A 191 3.09 22.98 3.27
N ILE A 192 3.44 22.46 2.09
CA ILE A 192 4.73 21.78 1.87
C ILE A 192 5.89 22.75 2.14
N THR A 193 5.82 23.93 1.53
CA THR A 193 6.86 24.97 1.65
C THR A 193 6.98 25.47 3.09
N ALA A 194 5.85 25.74 3.74
CA ALA A 194 5.79 26.20 5.12
C ALA A 194 6.38 25.19 6.12
N ALA A 195 6.25 23.89 5.85
CA ALA A 195 6.85 22.83 6.66
C ALA A 195 8.36 22.63 6.40
N GLY A 196 8.93 23.29 5.38
CA GLY A 196 10.32 23.10 4.96
C GLY A 196 10.57 21.80 4.17
N TRP A 197 9.52 21.23 3.56
CA TRP A 197 9.59 20.01 2.76
C TRP A 197 9.79 20.34 1.28
N SER A 198 10.26 19.37 0.50
CA SER A 198 10.49 19.54 -0.94
C SER A 198 9.36 18.91 -1.75
N SER A 199 8.65 19.72 -2.54
CA SER A 199 7.56 19.23 -3.39
C SER A 199 8.07 18.31 -4.50
N GLN A 200 7.30 17.24 -4.78
CA GLN A 200 7.51 16.38 -5.95
C GLN A 200 6.70 16.78 -7.19
N GLU A 201 5.83 17.78 -7.12
CA GLU A 201 4.81 18.05 -8.17
C GLU A 201 5.39 18.20 -9.58
N ALA A 202 6.57 18.82 -9.72
CA ALA A 202 7.23 18.98 -11.02
C ALA A 202 7.64 17.65 -11.68
N SER A 203 7.91 16.62 -10.88
CA SER A 203 8.24 15.27 -11.34
C SER A 203 8.16 14.28 -10.19
N ASP A 204 7.37 13.22 -10.35
CA ASP A 204 7.26 12.14 -9.36
C ASP A 204 8.59 11.43 -9.05
N LEU A 205 9.60 11.57 -9.91
CA LEU A 205 10.96 11.10 -9.64
C LEU A 205 11.64 11.86 -8.50
N LEU A 206 11.22 13.08 -8.18
CA LEU A 206 11.75 13.86 -7.06
C LEU A 206 11.53 13.17 -5.72
N ALA A 207 10.60 12.22 -5.63
CA ALA A 207 10.43 11.40 -4.45
C ALA A 207 11.67 10.59 -4.08
N VAL A 208 12.46 10.18 -5.07
CA VAL A 208 13.68 9.38 -4.85
C VAL A 208 14.97 10.07 -5.32
N LEU A 209 14.87 11.06 -6.21
CA LEU A 209 16.00 11.83 -6.73
C LEU A 209 16.17 13.20 -6.07
N GLY A 210 15.13 13.71 -5.41
CA GLY A 210 15.17 14.98 -4.69
C GLY A 210 15.62 14.84 -3.24
N PRO A 211 15.45 15.90 -2.42
CA PRO A 211 15.67 15.84 -0.97
C PRO A 211 14.86 14.73 -0.29
N HIS A 212 15.30 14.28 0.88
CA HIS A 212 14.74 13.10 1.55
C HIS A 212 13.36 13.34 2.18
N LEU A 213 12.99 14.60 2.48
CA LEU A 213 11.66 15.02 2.93
C LEU A 213 10.82 15.44 1.73
N VAL A 214 9.94 14.54 1.30
CA VAL A 214 9.15 14.68 0.06
C VAL A 214 7.72 15.12 0.39
N GLY A 215 7.34 16.31 -0.06
CA GLY A 215 5.96 16.79 -0.01
C GLY A 215 5.18 16.35 -1.25
N VAL A 216 4.04 15.72 -1.05
CA VAL A 216 3.08 15.35 -2.10
C VAL A 216 1.82 16.19 -1.91
N PRO A 217 1.45 17.09 -2.83
CA PRO A 217 0.19 17.82 -2.71
C PRO A 217 -0.98 16.85 -2.87
N ALA A 218 -2.01 17.00 -2.05
CA ALA A 218 -3.20 16.20 -2.14
C ALA A 218 -3.92 16.43 -3.49
N ASN A 219 -4.45 15.35 -4.05
CA ASN A 219 -5.31 15.45 -5.23
C ASN A 219 -6.52 16.35 -4.90
N SER A 220 -6.89 17.25 -5.82
CA SER A 220 -7.99 18.21 -5.65
C SER A 220 -9.38 17.54 -5.67
N ILE A 221 -9.66 16.73 -4.67
CA ILE A 221 -10.94 16.03 -4.45
C ILE A 221 -11.60 16.70 -3.23
N PRO A 222 -12.65 17.53 -3.41
CA PRO A 222 -13.14 18.44 -2.35
C PRO A 222 -13.44 17.77 -1.02
N HIS A 223 -14.16 16.64 -1.03
CA HIS A 223 -14.50 15.92 0.20
C HIS A 223 -13.30 15.21 0.85
N PHE A 224 -12.22 14.94 0.10
CA PHE A 224 -10.96 14.46 0.70
C PHE A 224 -10.19 15.59 1.36
N LEU A 225 -10.14 16.77 0.72
CA LEU A 225 -9.52 17.97 1.29
C LEU A 225 -10.24 18.42 2.57
N GLU A 226 -11.57 18.42 2.57
CA GLU A 226 -12.38 18.66 3.76
C GLU A 226 -12.03 17.68 4.89
N LYS A 227 -11.88 16.39 4.54
CA LYS A 227 -11.53 15.35 5.51
C LYS A 227 -10.10 15.49 6.05
N LEU A 228 -9.16 15.97 5.23
CA LEU A 228 -7.82 16.31 5.69
C LEU A 228 -7.85 17.46 6.70
N SER A 229 -8.78 18.42 6.51
CA SER A 229 -8.99 19.53 7.45
C SER A 229 -7.69 20.31 7.73
N GLY A 230 -6.89 20.54 6.68
CA GLY A 230 -5.62 21.28 6.77
C GLY A 230 -4.43 20.47 7.30
N ARG A 231 -4.63 19.21 7.70
CA ARG A 231 -3.54 18.33 8.17
C ARG A 231 -2.84 17.64 7.01
N ARG A 232 -1.55 17.34 7.18
CA ARG A 232 -0.88 16.32 6.36
C ARG A 232 -1.16 14.91 6.88
N PHE A 233 -0.80 13.88 6.11
CA PHE A 233 -1.14 12.50 6.47
C PHE A 233 -0.45 12.05 7.76
N SER A 234 0.81 12.42 7.99
CA SER A 234 1.52 12.06 9.23
C SER A 234 0.81 12.58 10.49
N GLU A 235 0.34 13.83 10.46
CA GLU A 235 -0.39 14.45 11.56
C GLU A 235 -1.72 13.73 11.81
N TRP A 236 -2.51 13.52 10.76
CA TRP A 236 -3.80 12.84 10.91
C TRP A 236 -3.65 11.39 11.38
N GLN A 237 -2.62 10.68 10.91
CA GLN A 237 -2.32 9.32 11.35
C GLN A 237 -1.92 9.30 12.84
N ALA A 238 -1.03 10.20 13.26
CA ALA A 238 -0.60 10.33 14.65
C ALA A 238 -1.79 10.63 15.59
N GLU A 239 -2.70 11.51 15.19
CA GLU A 239 -3.95 11.76 15.92
C GLU A 239 -4.77 10.47 16.07
N VAL A 240 -5.01 9.74 14.98
CA VAL A 240 -5.79 8.49 15.02
C VAL A 240 -5.15 7.45 15.93
N ASP A 241 -3.84 7.33 15.93
CA ASP A 241 -3.13 6.37 16.76
C ASP A 241 -3.16 6.79 18.24
N ALA A 242 -2.99 8.07 18.56
CA ALA A 242 -3.17 8.58 19.93
C ALA A 242 -4.59 8.32 20.47
N HIS A 243 -5.63 8.48 19.64
CA HIS A 243 -7.00 8.14 20.01
C HIS A 243 -7.21 6.63 20.20
N ARG A 244 -6.50 5.77 19.48
CA ARG A 244 -6.58 4.31 19.67
C ARG A 244 -5.90 3.89 20.97
N HIS A 245 -4.73 4.45 21.28
CA HIS A 245 -4.02 4.15 22.53
C HIS A 245 -4.85 4.54 23.75
N THR A 246 -5.40 5.75 23.78
CA THR A 246 -6.26 6.20 24.89
C THR A 246 -7.51 5.33 25.09
N ARG A 247 -8.16 4.89 24.01
CA ARG A 247 -9.31 3.96 24.09
C ARG A 247 -8.90 2.56 24.54
N GLY A 248 -7.76 2.07 24.08
CA GLY A 248 -7.18 0.80 24.53
C GLY A 248 -6.91 0.83 26.03
N ASP A 249 -6.24 1.87 26.52
CA ASP A 249 -5.94 2.07 27.93
C ASP A 249 -7.21 2.19 28.78
N ALA A 250 -8.23 2.91 28.30
CA ALA A 250 -9.52 3.03 28.97
C ALA A 250 -10.26 1.67 29.06
N ALA A 251 -10.21 0.86 28.00
CA ALA A 251 -10.80 -0.48 27.99
C ALA A 251 -10.04 -1.46 28.91
N VAL A 252 -8.70 -1.39 28.95
CA VAL A 252 -7.90 -2.19 29.89
C VAL A 252 -8.22 -1.79 31.34
N ARG A 253 -8.29 -0.49 31.63
CA ARG A 253 -8.67 0.01 32.95
C ARG A 253 -10.05 -0.48 33.38
N SER A 254 -11.05 -0.46 32.50
CA SER A 254 -12.41 -0.93 32.84
C SER A 254 -12.47 -2.45 33.09
N ILE A 255 -11.66 -3.25 32.40
CA ILE A 255 -11.54 -4.70 32.67
C ILE A 255 -10.89 -4.93 34.04
N THR A 256 -9.82 -4.21 34.37
CA THR A 256 -9.11 -4.38 35.66
C THR A 256 -9.87 -3.83 36.88
N SER A 257 -10.83 -2.92 36.68
CA SER A 257 -11.65 -2.33 37.75
C SER A 257 -13.04 -2.97 37.90
N ALA A 258 -13.36 -3.99 37.10
CA ALA A 258 -14.57 -4.79 37.28
C ALA A 258 -14.46 -5.62 38.59
N PRO A 259 -15.44 -5.53 39.51
CA PRO A 259 -15.38 -6.28 40.76
C PRO A 259 -15.43 -7.79 40.47
N SER A 260 -14.40 -8.51 40.90
CA SER A 260 -14.35 -9.98 40.87
C SER A 260 -15.61 -10.55 41.52
N ALA A 261 -16.43 -11.25 40.74
CA ALA A 261 -17.62 -11.94 41.25
C ALA A 261 -17.21 -12.87 42.40
N ARG A 262 -17.57 -12.49 43.63
CA ARG A 262 -17.31 -13.27 44.84
C ARG A 262 -17.92 -14.67 44.66
N ARG A 263 -17.10 -15.71 44.78
CA ARG A 263 -17.52 -17.10 44.96
C ARG A 263 -18.54 -17.14 46.11
N ARG A 264 -19.75 -17.62 45.82
CA ARG A 264 -20.73 -17.94 46.88
C ARG A 264 -20.20 -19.17 47.62
N ASN A 265 -19.76 -18.98 48.86
CA ASN A 265 -19.49 -20.10 49.77
C ASN A 265 -20.82 -20.76 50.12
N HIS A 266 -20.93 -22.04 49.76
CA HIS A 266 -22.00 -22.92 50.21
C HIS A 266 -21.62 -23.37 51.63
N THR A 267 -22.24 -22.77 52.65
CA THR A 267 -22.11 -23.23 54.03
C THR A 267 -23.14 -24.31 54.29
N ASP A 268 -22.61 -25.52 54.50
CA ASP A 268 -23.26 -26.73 54.95
C ASP A 268 -23.89 -26.51 56.34
N GLY A 269 -25.18 -26.82 56.47
CA GLY A 269 -25.98 -26.57 57.67
C GLY A 269 -26.57 -27.86 58.22
N ARG A 270 -25.76 -28.65 58.92
CA ARG A 270 -26.24 -29.68 59.86
C ARG A 270 -26.78 -29.01 61.13
N ARG A 271 -28.00 -29.36 61.55
CA ARG A 271 -28.37 -29.51 62.97
C ARG A 271 -29.56 -30.45 63.13
N ALA A 272 -29.44 -31.29 64.15
CA ALA A 272 -30.30 -32.38 64.55
C ALA A 272 -31.51 -31.91 65.39
N ALA A 273 -32.64 -32.60 65.24
CA ALA A 273 -33.47 -33.19 66.30
C ALA A 273 -34.44 -34.18 65.62
#